data_AF-A0A8S9MET3-F1
#
_entry.id   AF-A0A8S9MET3-F1
#
_cell.length_a   1.000
_cell.length_b   1.000
_cell.length_c   1.000
_cell.angle_alpha   90.00
_cell.angle_beta   90.00
_cell.angle_gamma   90.00
#
_symmetry.space_group_name_H-M   'P 1'
#
loop_
_entity.id
_entity.type
_entity.pdbx_description
1 polymer ?
#
loop_
_entity_poly.entity_id
_entity_poly.type
_entity_poly.pdbx_seq_one_letter_code
_entity_poly.pdbx_strand_id
1 'polypeptide(L)' 'MLLEIYDFPPYGGYFDAHSIWHLATVPLTILWWSFIRDDAEFRTSSLLKKSKTKAK' A
#
# COMPACT_ATOMS: atom_id res chain seq x y z
N MET A 1 9.17 10.79 13.76
CA MET A 1 8.58 9.85 14.73
C MET A 1 7.29 10.50 15.24
N LEU A 2 6.16 10.27 14.54
CA LEU A 2 4.87 10.94 14.82
C LEU A 2 4.04 10.19 15.87
N LEU A 3 4.45 8.97 16.22
CA LEU A 3 3.76 8.06 17.13
C LEU A 3 3.93 8.40 18.62
N GLU A 4 4.93 9.22 18.98
CA GLU A 4 5.17 9.64 20.37
C GLU A 4 4.08 10.59 20.89
N ILE A 5 3.36 11.28 20.01
CA ILE A 5 2.32 12.25 20.38
C ILE A 5 1.02 11.57 20.80
N TYR A 6 0.81 10.32 20.40
CA TYR A 6 -0.40 9.54 20.68
C TYR A 6 -0.11 8.26 21.47
N ASP A 7 1.04 8.15 22.13
CA ASP A 7 1.36 6.96 22.92
C ASP A 7 0.51 6.94 24.20
N PHE A 8 -0.54 6.11 24.19
CA PHE A 8 -1.41 5.88 25.34
C PHE A 8 -1.15 4.49 25.91
N PRO A 9 -1.17 4.33 27.25
CA PRO A 9 -1.01 3.02 27.87
C PRO A 9 -2.10 2.06 27.36
N PRO A 10 -1.80 0.77 27.21
CA PRO A 10 -2.72 -0.19 26.59
C PRO A 10 -4.08 -0.20 27.30
N TYR A 11 -5.13 0.14 26.56
CA TYR A 11 -6.50 0.16 27.07
C TYR A 11 -6.93 -1.28 27.38
N GLY A 12 -7.15 -1.58 28.66
CA GLY A 12 -7.51 -2.91 29.13
C GLY A 12 -6.46 -4.01 28.90
N GLY A 13 -5.21 -3.64 28.53
CA GLY A 13 -4.15 -4.58 28.19
C GLY A 13 -4.18 -5.14 26.76
N TYR A 14 -5.10 -4.65 25.89
CA TYR A 14 -5.30 -5.21 24.54
C TYR A 14 -4.98 -4.25 23.39
N PHE A 15 -5.29 -2.95 23.53
CA PHE A 15 -5.12 -1.97 22.44
C PHE A 15 -4.29 -0.78 22.92
N ASP A 16 -3.16 -0.55 22.28
CA ASP A 16 -2.35 0.66 22.41
C ASP A 16 -2.19 1.35 21.03
N ALA A 17 -1.51 2.49 21.01
CA ALA A 17 -1.23 3.23 19.77
C ALA A 17 -0.47 2.39 18.73
N HIS A 18 0.37 1.46 19.18
CA HIS A 18 1.17 0.59 18.33
C HIS A 18 0.32 -0.48 17.64
N SER A 19 -0.64 -1.07 18.35
CA SER A 19 -1.59 -2.05 17.79
C SER A 19 -2.48 -1.42 16.70
N ILE A 20 -2.91 -0.18 16.90
CA ILE A 20 -3.70 0.58 15.93
C ILE A 20 -2.85 0.95 14.72
N TRP A 21 -1.59 1.31 14.95
CA TRP A 21 -0.65 1.58 13.86
C TRP A 21 -0.43 0.35 12.98
N HIS A 22 -0.23 -0.83 13.57
CA HIS A 22 -0.15 -2.09 12.82
C HIS A 22 -1.44 -2.38 12.05
N LEU A 23 -2.60 -2.20 12.67
CA LEU A 23 -3.90 -2.39 12.00
C LEU A 23 -4.08 -1.46 10.79
N ALA A 24 -3.59 -0.22 10.84
CA ALA A 24 -3.70 0.74 9.75
C ALA A 24 -2.67 0.50 8.64
N THR A 25 -1.43 0.14 9.01
CA THR A 25 -0.33 0.00 8.04
C THR A 25 -0.40 -1.29 7.22
N VAL A 26 -0.93 -2.38 7.78
CA VAL A 26 -1.09 -3.65 7.06
C VAL A 26 -1.98 -3.53 5.81
N PRO A 27 -3.25 -3.07 5.88
CA PRO A 27 -4.07 -2.91 4.68
C PRO A 27 -3.53 -1.83 3.73
N LEU A 28 -2.89 -0.78 4.27
CA LEU A 28 -2.28 0.27 3.46
C LEU A 28 -1.14 -0.27 2.57
N THR A 29 -0.27 -1.13 3.11
CA THR A 29 0.82 -1.74 2.32
C THR A 29 0.28 -2.67 1.23
N ILE A 30 -0.79 -3.42 1.51
CA ILE A 30 -1.47 -4.26 0.51
C ILE A 30 -2.06 -3.41 -0.61
N LEU A 31 -2.77 -2.32 -0.27
CA LEU A 31 -3.35 -1.41 -1.24
C LEU A 31 -2.26 -0.77 -2.13
N TRP A 32 -1.17 -0.33 -1.50
CA TRP A 32 -0.04 0.29 -2.18
C TRP A 32 0.62 -0.68 -3.18
N TRP A 33 0.84 -1.93 -2.77
CA TRP A 33 1.37 -2.96 -3.64
C TRP A 33 0.44 -3.27 -4.82
N SER A 34 -0.87 -3.40 -4.57
CA SER A 34 -1.85 -3.62 -5.64
C SER A 34 -1.81 -2.49 -6.65
N PHE A 35 -1.80 -1.23 -6.19
CA PHE A 35 -1.74 -0.08 -7.08
C PHE A 35 -0.50 -0.08 -7.98
N ILE A 36 0.68 -0.34 -7.41
CA ILE A 36 1.94 -0.40 -8.19
C ILE A 36 1.90 -1.51 -9.24
N ARG A 37 1.42 -2.71 -8.84
CA ARG A 37 1.31 -3.84 -9.77
C ARG A 37 0.38 -3.49 -10.93
N ASP A 38 -0.79 -2.94 -10.62
CA ASP A 38 -1.80 -2.64 -11.63
C ASP A 38 -1.31 -1.53 -12.59
N ASP A 39 -0.59 -0.51 -12.10
CA ASP A 39 0.08 0.50 -12.95
C ASP A 39 1.16 -0.13 -13.86
N ALA A 40 1.99 -1.03 -13.32
CA ALA A 40 3.03 -1.71 -14.08
C ALA A 40 2.46 -2.59 -15.20
N GLU A 41 1.38 -3.33 -14.92
CA GLU A 41 0.65 -4.14 -15.90
C GLU A 41 0.02 -3.26 -16.99
N PHE A 42 -0.63 -2.15 -16.59
CA PHE A 42 -1.21 -1.20 -17.52
C PHE A 42 -0.15 -0.61 -18.46
N ARG A 43 0.97 -0.12 -17.91
CA ARG A 43 2.09 0.42 -18.70
C ARG A 43 2.65 -0.60 -19.66
N THR A 44 2.93 -1.81 -19.20
CA THR A 44 3.51 -2.87 -20.03
C THR A 44 2.56 -3.25 -21.17
N SER A 45 1.27 -3.42 -20.89
CA SER A 45 0.28 -3.74 -21.90
C SER A 45 0.13 -2.63 -22.96
N SER A 46 0.20 -1.36 -22.55
CA SER A 46 0.13 -0.21 -23.46
C SER A 46 1.32 -0.16 -24.42
N LEU A 47 2.54 -0.45 -23.93
CA LEU A 47 3.76 -0.49 -24.74
C LEU A 47 3.73 -1.66 -25.73
N LEU A 48 3.29 -2.84 -25.30
CA LEU A 48 3.14 -4.01 -26.16
C LEU A 48 2.13 -3.75 -27.29
N LYS A 49 0.97 -3.14 -26.98
CA LYS A 49 -0.02 -2.75 -28.00
C LYS A 49 0.60 -1.78 -29.02
N LYS A 50 1.31 -0.74 -28.56
CA LYS A 50 1.96 0.25 -29.42
C LYS A 50 3.03 -0.38 -30.33
N SER A 51 3.83 -1.31 -29.82
CA SER A 51 4.83 -2.03 -30.61
C SER A 51 4.21 -2.88 -31.72
N LYS A 52 3.11 -3.58 -31.42
CA LYS A 52 2.40 -4.40 -32.43
C LYS A 52 1.78 -3.56 -33.54
N THR A 53 1.26 -2.37 -33.21
CA THR A 53 0.72 -1.44 -34.22
C THR A 53 1.80 -0.87 -35.12
N LYS A 54 3.03 -0.62 -34.62
CA LYS A 54 4.15 -0.15 -35.45
C LYS A 54 4.75 -1.21 -36.39
N ALA A 55 4.59 -2.49 -36.07
CA ALA A 55 5.16 -3.60 -36.83
C ALA A 55 4.23 -4.10 -37.97
N LYS A 56 3.02 -3.55 -38.07
CA LYS A 56 2.06 -3.79 -39.15
C LYS A 56 2.05 -2.61 -40.10
#